data_AF-A0A2U3EYY7-F1
#
_entry.id   AF-A0A2U3EYY7-F1
#
_cell.length_a   1.000
_cell.length_b   1.000
_cell.length_c   1.000
_cell.angle_alpha   90.00
_cell.angle_beta   90.00
_cell.angle_gamma   90.00
#
_symmetry.space_group_name_H-M   'P 1'
#
loop_
_entity.id
_entity.type
_entity.pdbx_description
1 polymer ?
#
loop_
_entity_poly.entity_id
_entity_poly.type
_entity_poly.pdbx_seq_one_letter_code
_entity_poly.pdbx_strand_id
1 'polypeptide(L)'
;MLQEEKDAYDKAIASIVYALESLGSLFSVHGMEGLYELTNPSFEELKDTLAKMKEGAEALNHEIERLVTEKHDLDAAGASVGLMNIRQGIMYAESLLMAVQQKDLKKSLEAHEQVVNHGIQPNNW
;
A
#
# COMPACT_ATOMS: atom_id res chain seq x y z
N MET A 1 -15.76 17.77 -3.34
CA MET A 1 -15.78 16.50 -4.09
C MET A 1 -17.23 16.02 -4.24
N LEU A 2 -17.65 15.47 -5.39
CA LEU A 2 -18.96 14.80 -5.46
C LEU A 2 -18.92 13.55 -4.57
N GLN A 3 -19.99 13.23 -3.83
CA GLN A 3 -20.00 12.11 -2.87
C GLN A 3 -19.55 10.78 -3.50
N GLU A 4 -19.94 10.54 -4.76
CA GLU A 4 -19.57 9.34 -5.52
C GLU A 4 -18.06 9.25 -5.79
N GLU A 5 -17.39 10.38 -6.02
CA GLU A 5 -15.94 10.43 -6.20
C GLU A 5 -15.26 10.09 -4.87
N LYS A 6 -15.73 10.64 -3.74
CA LYS A 6 -15.20 10.35 -2.38
C LYS A 6 -15.30 8.87 -2.04
N ASP A 7 -16.47 8.27 -2.26
CA ASP A 7 -16.71 6.85 -1.97
C ASP A 7 -15.80 5.93 -2.81
N ALA A 8 -15.44 6.33 -4.03
CA ALA A 8 -14.51 5.59 -4.87
C ALA A 8 -13.07 5.64 -4.34
N TYR A 9 -12.60 6.82 -3.88
CA TYR A 9 -11.28 6.95 -3.24
C TYR A 9 -11.20 6.12 -1.97
N ASP A 10 -12.19 6.22 -1.10
CA ASP A 10 -12.20 5.52 0.19
C ASP A 10 -12.15 4.01 -0.01
N LYS A 11 -12.88 3.48 -1.00
CA LYS A 11 -12.81 2.05 -1.37
C LYS A 11 -11.45 1.64 -1.92
N ALA A 12 -10.84 2.47 -2.77
CA ALA A 12 -9.52 2.19 -3.32
C ALA A 12 -8.46 2.19 -2.20
N ILE A 13 -8.48 3.20 -1.34
CA ILE A 13 -7.62 3.32 -0.15
C ILE A 13 -7.79 2.11 0.77
N ALA A 14 -9.02 1.76 1.13
CA ALA A 14 -9.30 0.61 1.99
C ALA A 14 -8.80 -0.72 1.39
N SER A 15 -8.95 -0.90 0.08
CA SER A 15 -8.45 -2.09 -0.62
C SER A 15 -6.92 -2.18 -0.58
N ILE A 16 -6.23 -1.05 -0.76
CA ILE A 16 -4.76 -0.99 -0.68
C ILE A 16 -4.29 -1.26 0.76
N VAL A 17 -4.93 -0.65 1.76
CA VAL A 17 -4.63 -0.89 3.18
C VAL A 17 -4.76 -2.37 3.53
N TYR A 18 -5.89 -2.98 3.17
CA TYR A 18 -6.14 -4.40 3.43
C TYR A 18 -5.07 -5.32 2.80
N ALA A 19 -4.63 -5.00 1.58
CA ALA A 19 -3.58 -5.77 0.90
C ALA A 19 -2.23 -5.65 1.63
N LEU A 20 -1.87 -4.46 2.13
CA LEU A 20 -0.63 -4.24 2.88
C LEU A 20 -0.65 -4.97 4.23
N GLU A 21 -1.76 -4.93 4.95
CA GLU A 21 -1.96 -5.68 6.19
C GLU A 21 -1.87 -7.19 5.95
N SER A 22 -2.50 -7.67 4.86
CA SER A 22 -2.46 -9.07 4.46
C SER A 22 -1.02 -9.54 4.19
N LEU A 23 -0.21 -8.72 3.49
CA LEU A 23 1.19 -9.03 3.25
C LEU A 23 2.01 -9.09 4.55
N GLY A 24 1.82 -8.13 5.45
CA GLY A 24 2.46 -8.15 6.77
C GLY A 24 2.11 -9.40 7.57
N SER A 25 0.82 -9.80 7.53
CA SER A 25 0.35 -11.02 8.17
C SER A 25 0.98 -12.28 7.57
N LEU A 26 1.05 -12.38 6.24
CA LEU A 26 1.71 -13.50 5.55
C LEU A 26 3.17 -13.64 6.00
N PHE A 27 3.91 -12.54 6.08
CA PHE A 27 5.29 -12.56 6.56
C PHE A 27 5.37 -12.98 8.04
N SER A 28 4.48 -12.48 8.89
CA SER A 28 4.45 -12.85 10.32
C SER A 28 4.18 -14.34 10.54
N VAL A 29 3.26 -14.93 9.76
CA VAL A 29 2.86 -16.34 9.92
C VAL A 29 3.88 -17.29 9.30
N HIS A 30 4.40 -16.94 8.12
CA HIS A 30 5.17 -17.88 7.29
C HIS A 30 6.66 -17.54 7.19
N GLY A 31 7.06 -16.32 7.60
CA GLY A 31 8.43 -15.83 7.46
C GLY A 31 8.87 -15.70 6.00
N MET A 32 10.16 -15.42 5.82
CA MET A 32 10.78 -15.29 4.50
C MET A 32 10.70 -16.59 3.69
N GLU A 33 10.99 -17.73 4.31
CA GLU A 33 11.00 -19.04 3.65
C GLU A 33 9.60 -19.44 3.20
N GLY A 34 8.59 -19.27 4.06
CA GLY A 34 7.22 -19.59 3.67
C GLY A 34 6.65 -18.61 2.64
N LEU A 35 7.04 -17.33 2.64
CA LEU A 35 6.72 -16.42 1.54
C LEU A 35 7.34 -16.83 0.21
N TYR A 36 8.56 -17.37 0.24
CA TYR A 36 9.27 -17.83 -0.96
C TYR A 36 8.75 -19.17 -1.49
N GLU A 37 8.41 -20.12 -0.61
CA GLU A 37 8.12 -21.51 -0.97
C GLU A 37 6.65 -21.91 -0.90
N LEU A 38 5.82 -21.23 -0.09
CA LEU A 38 4.54 -21.78 0.39
C LEU A 38 3.33 -20.83 0.26
N THR A 39 3.44 -19.71 -0.44
CA THR A 39 2.32 -18.77 -0.53
C THR A 39 1.38 -19.04 -1.70
N ASN A 40 0.09 -19.14 -1.37
CA ASN A 40 -1.02 -18.78 -2.25
C ASN A 40 -1.60 -17.47 -1.69
N PRO A 41 -1.42 -16.32 -2.37
CA PRO A 41 -0.89 -16.14 -3.72
C PRO A 41 0.63 -16.32 -3.80
N SER A 42 1.12 -16.78 -4.95
CA SER A 42 2.55 -16.96 -5.23
C SER A 42 3.33 -15.65 -5.17
N PHE A 43 4.65 -15.75 -5.04
CA PHE A 43 5.51 -14.57 -4.98
C PHE A 43 5.38 -13.64 -6.21
N GLU A 44 5.16 -14.19 -7.40
CA GLU A 44 4.90 -13.38 -8.61
C GLU A 44 3.55 -12.67 -8.55
N GLU A 45 2.51 -13.33 -8.03
CA GLU A 45 1.19 -12.72 -7.85
C GLU A 45 1.20 -11.61 -6.78
N LEU A 46 2.03 -11.75 -5.73
CA LEU A 46 2.26 -10.69 -4.74
C LEU A 46 2.92 -9.46 -5.38
N LYS A 47 3.91 -9.66 -6.26
CA LYS A 47 4.55 -8.55 -7.00
C LYS A 47 3.60 -7.88 -7.97
N ASP A 48 2.80 -8.65 -8.70
CA ASP A 48 1.78 -8.12 -9.63
C ASP A 48 0.72 -7.30 -8.88
N THR A 49 0.26 -7.81 -7.74
CA THR A 49 -0.66 -7.09 -6.85
C THR A 49 -0.06 -5.77 -6.39
N LEU A 50 1.21 -5.78 -5.95
CA LEU A 50 1.90 -4.57 -5.52
C LEU A 50 2.08 -3.57 -6.66
N ALA A 51 2.38 -4.02 -7.88
CA ALA A 51 2.48 -3.17 -9.06
C ALA A 51 1.15 -2.46 -9.35
N LYS A 52 0.02 -3.19 -9.29
CA LYS A 52 -1.32 -2.60 -9.44
C LYS A 52 -1.65 -1.59 -8.34
N MET A 53 -1.22 -1.85 -7.11
CA MET A 53 -1.38 -0.89 -6.00
C MET A 53 -0.57 0.39 -6.24
N LYS A 54 0.65 0.29 -6.78
CA LYS A 54 1.46 1.45 -7.17
C LYS A 54 0.78 2.27 -8.26
N GLU A 55 0.31 1.60 -9.32
CA GLU A 55 -0.42 2.25 -10.42
C GLU A 55 -1.70 2.93 -9.92
N GLY A 56 -2.47 2.23 -9.07
CA GLY A 56 -3.66 2.79 -8.43
C GLY A 56 -3.34 4.02 -7.58
N ALA A 57 -2.35 3.93 -6.69
CA ALA A 57 -1.95 5.06 -5.86
C ALA A 57 -1.48 6.27 -6.67
N GLU A 58 -0.76 6.06 -7.77
CA GLU A 58 -0.32 7.15 -8.65
C GLU A 58 -1.50 7.79 -9.41
N ALA A 59 -2.44 6.99 -9.89
CA ALA A 59 -3.67 7.48 -10.52
C ALA A 59 -4.50 8.32 -9.53
N LEU A 60 -4.64 7.87 -8.28
CA LEU A 60 -5.30 8.65 -7.22
C LEU A 60 -4.53 9.96 -6.94
N ASN A 61 -3.19 9.94 -6.97
CA ASN A 61 -2.37 11.14 -6.76
C ASN A 61 -2.64 12.20 -7.82
N HIS A 62 -2.60 11.81 -9.10
CA HIS A 62 -2.87 12.71 -10.21
C HIS A 62 -4.26 13.32 -10.14
N GLU A 63 -5.26 12.53 -9.75
CA GLU A 63 -6.62 13.03 -9.64
C GLU A 63 -6.81 13.95 -8.42
N ILE A 64 -6.18 13.66 -7.27
CA ILE A 64 -6.15 14.57 -6.12
C ILE A 64 -5.47 15.90 -6.49
N GLU A 65 -4.31 15.85 -7.15
CA GLU A 65 -3.60 17.04 -7.63
C GLU A 65 -4.48 17.87 -8.57
N ARG A 66 -5.19 17.22 -9.49
CA ARG A 66 -6.14 17.87 -10.39
C ARG A 66 -7.29 18.55 -9.63
N LEU A 67 -7.86 17.90 -8.62
CA LEU A 67 -8.94 18.48 -7.80
C LEU A 67 -8.46 19.69 -6.97
N VAL A 68 -7.24 19.63 -6.41
CA VAL A 68 -6.65 20.75 -5.65
C VAL A 68 -6.33 21.94 -6.58
N THR A 69 -5.72 21.67 -7.73
CA THR A 69 -5.19 22.71 -8.63
C THR A 69 -6.26 23.33 -9.53
N GLU A 70 -7.16 22.52 -10.09
CA GLU A 70 -8.17 22.97 -11.06
C GLU A 70 -9.51 23.31 -10.40
N LYS A 71 -9.92 22.56 -9.37
CA LYS A 71 -11.22 22.75 -8.70
C LYS A 71 -11.11 23.47 -7.36
N HIS A 72 -9.90 23.81 -6.90
CA HIS A 72 -9.64 24.48 -5.61
C HIS A 72 -10.28 23.78 -4.40
N ASP A 73 -10.37 22.44 -4.44
CA ASP A 73 -10.99 21.63 -3.40
C ASP A 73 -10.02 21.41 -2.23
N LEU A 74 -10.26 22.09 -1.10
CA LEU A 74 -9.39 22.02 0.08
C LEU A 74 -9.53 20.69 0.84
N ASP A 75 -10.65 19.97 0.70
CA ASP A 75 -10.83 18.65 1.33
C ASP A 75 -9.92 17.60 0.67
N ALA A 76 -9.52 17.82 -0.60
CA ALA A 76 -8.55 16.98 -1.29
C ALA A 76 -7.12 17.08 -0.71
N ALA A 77 -6.81 18.11 0.09
CA ALA A 77 -5.52 18.19 0.78
C ALA A 77 -5.37 17.13 1.88
N GLY A 78 -6.45 16.82 2.61
CA GLY A 78 -6.48 15.71 3.58
C GLY A 78 -6.26 14.35 2.91
N ALA A 79 -6.71 14.22 1.66
CA ALA A 79 -6.47 13.07 0.79
C ALA A 79 -5.02 12.84 0.46
N SER A 80 -4.32 13.92 0.16
CA SER A 80 -2.91 13.89 -0.20
C SER A 80 -2.08 13.29 0.94
N VAL A 81 -2.37 13.62 2.20
CA VAL A 81 -1.68 13.04 3.37
C VAL A 81 -1.96 11.55 3.52
N GLY A 82 -3.22 11.14 3.41
CA GLY A 82 -3.59 9.71 3.49
C GLY A 82 -2.92 8.90 2.39
N LEU A 83 -2.91 9.42 1.16
CA LEU A 83 -2.24 8.81 0.03
C LEU A 83 -0.72 8.75 0.21
N MET A 84 -0.10 9.76 0.82
CA MET A 84 1.33 9.77 1.13
C MET A 84 1.72 8.61 2.06
N ASN A 85 0.93 8.37 3.11
CA ASN A 85 1.14 7.26 4.03
C ASN A 85 1.00 5.91 3.31
N ILE A 86 -0.02 5.78 2.45
CA ILE A 86 -0.22 4.58 1.63
C ILE A 86 0.97 4.32 0.70
N ARG A 87 1.49 5.36 0.03
CA ARG A 87 2.66 5.25 -0.83
C ARG A 87 3.90 4.78 -0.06
N GLN A 88 4.10 5.28 1.15
CA GLN A 88 5.17 4.79 2.03
C GLN A 88 4.97 3.31 2.39
N GLY A 89 3.76 2.91 2.77
CA GLY A 89 3.42 1.50 3.02
C GLY A 89 3.72 0.59 1.82
N ILE A 90 3.35 1.02 0.61
CA ILE A 90 3.65 0.34 -0.64
C ILE A 90 5.17 0.22 -0.87
N MET A 91 5.95 1.26 -0.59
CA MET A 91 7.41 1.20 -0.69
C MET A 91 8.03 0.20 0.29
N TYR A 92 7.50 0.11 1.51
CA TYR A 92 7.97 -0.89 2.48
C TYR A 92 7.60 -2.32 2.08
N ALA A 93 6.39 -2.52 1.53
CA ALA A 93 5.97 -3.79 0.95
C ALA A 93 6.85 -4.20 -0.23
N GLU A 94 7.24 -3.25 -1.10
CA GLU A 94 8.19 -3.49 -2.18
C GLU A 94 9.55 -3.93 -1.65
N SER A 95 10.05 -3.23 -0.64
CA SER A 95 11.31 -3.54 0.03
C SER A 95 11.28 -4.94 0.67
N LEU A 96 10.15 -5.31 1.26
CA LEU A 96 9.92 -6.63 1.85
C LEU A 96 9.99 -7.72 0.79
N LEU A 97 9.24 -7.59 -0.30
CA LEU A 97 9.28 -8.58 -1.39
C LEU A 97 10.70 -8.67 -1.99
N MET A 98 11.37 -7.54 -2.25
CA MET A 98 12.74 -7.54 -2.75
C MET A 98 13.72 -8.26 -1.80
N ALA A 99 13.60 -8.02 -0.49
CA ALA A 99 14.45 -8.67 0.51
C ALA A 99 14.18 -10.19 0.59
N VAL A 100 12.92 -10.60 0.52
CA VAL A 100 12.52 -12.01 0.45
C VAL A 100 13.10 -12.67 -0.79
N GLN A 101 13.02 -12.02 -1.95
CA GLN A 101 13.58 -12.53 -3.20
C GLN A 101 15.11 -12.71 -3.13
N GLN A 102 15.79 -11.77 -2.48
CA GLN A 102 17.24 -11.80 -2.27
C GLN A 102 17.67 -12.75 -1.13
N LYS A 103 16.72 -13.35 -0.42
CA LYS A 103 16.94 -14.15 0.78
C LYS A 103 17.70 -13.38 1.88
N ASP A 104 17.45 -12.07 1.98
CA ASP A 104 18.05 -11.18 2.99
C ASP A 104 17.12 -11.08 4.21
N LEU A 105 17.37 -11.93 5.20
CA LEU A 105 16.54 -12.01 6.41
C LEU A 105 16.49 -10.69 7.18
N LYS A 106 17.63 -10.01 7.32
CA LYS A 106 17.72 -8.78 8.10
C LYS A 106 16.84 -7.70 7.48
N LYS A 107 16.99 -7.46 6.17
CA LYS A 107 16.17 -6.48 5.46
C LYS A 107 14.70 -6.87 5.40
N SER A 108 14.41 -8.18 5.34
CA SER A 108 13.02 -8.64 5.36
C SER A 108 12.35 -8.32 6.69
N LEU A 109 13.04 -8.53 7.82
CA LEU A 109 12.54 -8.17 9.15
C LEU A 109 12.37 -6.66 9.30
N GLU A 110 13.37 -5.87 8.88
CA GLU A 110 13.29 -4.40 8.91
C GLU A 110 12.11 -3.89 8.08
N ALA A 111 11.97 -4.35 6.83
CA ALA A 111 10.89 -3.94 5.95
C ALA A 111 9.51 -4.39 6.46
N HIS A 112 9.41 -5.60 7.00
CA HIS A 112 8.18 -6.09 7.64
C HIS A 112 7.78 -5.21 8.83
N GLU A 113 8.73 -4.88 9.71
CA GLU A 113 8.47 -3.98 10.83
C GLU A 113 7.97 -2.62 10.34
N GLN A 114 8.53 -2.08 9.26
CA GLN A 114 8.04 -0.84 8.66
C GLN A 114 6.61 -0.97 8.11
N VAL A 115 6.26 -2.09 7.45
CA VAL A 115 4.89 -2.36 6.96
C VAL A 115 3.89 -2.41 8.12
N VAL A 116 4.23 -3.07 9.23
CA VAL A 116 3.34 -3.22 10.40
C VAL A 116 3.24 -1.93 11.22
N ASN A 117 4.37 -1.24 11.45
CA ASN A 117 4.43 -0.06 12.31
C ASN A 117 3.88 1.20 11.64
N HIS A 118 3.92 1.29 10.31
CA HIS A 118 3.24 2.36 9.57
C HIS A 118 1.75 2.09 9.41
N GLY A 119 1.14 1.45 10.42
CA GLY A 119 -0.27 1.11 10.55
C GLY A 119 -1.13 2.13 9.83
N ILE A 120 -1.55 1.73 8.63
CA ILE A 120 -2.09 2.63 7.62
C ILE A 120 -3.50 2.92 8.08
N GLN A 121 -3.65 3.88 8.98
CA GLN A 121 -4.97 4.37 9.32
C GLN A 121 -5.46 5.08 8.07
N PRO A 122 -6.51 4.58 7.39
CA PRO A 122 -7.25 5.45 6.48
C PRO A 122 -7.67 6.61 7.38
N ASN A 123 -7.05 7.78 7.18
CA ASN A 123 -7.39 8.96 7.97
C ASN A 123 -8.92 9.05 7.95
N ASN A 124 -9.54 9.06 9.13
CA ASN A 124 -10.97 9.29 9.25
C ASN A 124 -11.24 10.70 8.70
N TRP A 125 -11.68 10.81 7.44
CA TRP A 125 -12.20 12.06 6.88
C TRP A 125 -13.69 12.18 7.16
#